data_AF-A0A0V1M1N5-F1
#
_entry.id   AF-A0A0V1M1N5-F1
#
_cell.length_a   1.000
_cell.length_b   1.000
_cell.length_c   1.000
_cell.angle_alpha   90.00
_cell.angle_beta   90.00
_cell.angle_gamma   90.00
#
_symmetry.space_group_name_H-M   'P 1'
#
loop_
_entity.id
_entity.type
_entity.pdbx_description
1 polymer ?
#
loop_
_entity_poly.entity_id
_entity_poly.type
_entity_poly.pdbx_seq_one_letter_code
_entity_poly.pdbx_strand_id
1 'polypeptide(L)'
;LLNIVSLAASLLFVQPMIHYNDIPETETAAMPYFGKLIKGEIPTLPPFISRGSIRTENAGGPVTVHIYSKSETSKYEIYKKIIVRALKKTIKVWSRRDNKLKGDCRVSQRHIRLITSPASVSGHNTNLELDETSWAVSDPGNIFCHIDKPYFKEQAKEPSLGIVAGVAGNWQDGAAAINVDRGHSFAKALEHVVGTHAQIKFLAYNNVPPRVPKVKTKSNSKGVIILSTNADAAAWIVHTVPGFPIPKTAYTWPAAETAKGHLLLCLTISETQINAI
;
A
#
# COMPACT_ATOMS: atom_id res chain seq x y z
N LEU A 1 7.43 18.09 -8.87
CA LEU A 1 6.23 18.83 -8.52
C LEU A 1 5.09 17.91 -8.11
N LEU A 2 4.73 16.88 -8.89
CA LEU A 2 3.46 16.18 -8.67
C LEU A 2 3.43 14.97 -7.71
N ASN A 3 4.53 14.32 -7.33
CA ASN A 3 4.42 12.87 -7.05
C ASN A 3 4.56 12.43 -5.58
N ILE A 4 5.38 13.04 -4.72
CA ILE A 4 5.23 12.83 -3.25
C ILE A 4 3.92 13.48 -2.74
N VAL A 5 3.54 14.60 -3.36
CA VAL A 5 2.24 15.26 -3.20
C VAL A 5 1.11 14.29 -3.55
N SER A 6 1.23 13.53 -4.65
CA SER A 6 0.24 12.51 -5.03
C SER A 6 0.11 11.39 -4.01
N LEU A 7 1.23 10.97 -3.38
CA LEU A 7 1.22 9.96 -2.34
C LEU A 7 0.55 10.48 -1.07
N ALA A 8 0.97 11.65 -0.59
CA ALA A 8 0.39 12.29 0.60
C ALA A 8 -1.10 12.59 0.42
N ALA A 9 -1.48 13.09 -0.77
CA ALA A 9 -2.88 13.26 -1.14
C ALA A 9 -3.62 11.92 -1.11
N SER A 10 -3.06 10.86 -1.69
CA SER A 10 -3.72 9.54 -1.67
C SER A 10 -3.92 9.01 -0.25
N LEU A 11 -2.93 9.20 0.62
CA LEU A 11 -2.99 8.83 2.03
C LEU A 11 -3.99 9.67 2.83
N LEU A 12 -4.12 10.96 2.53
CA LEU A 12 -5.11 11.84 3.15
C LEU A 12 -6.55 11.31 2.97
N PHE A 13 -6.86 10.73 1.80
CA PHE A 13 -8.18 10.12 1.57
C PHE A 13 -8.40 8.86 2.41
N VAL A 14 -7.36 8.04 2.59
CA VAL A 14 -7.52 6.76 3.30
C VAL A 14 -7.39 6.88 4.81
N GLN A 15 -7.01 8.07 5.32
CA GLN A 15 -6.98 8.40 6.74
C GLN A 15 -6.33 7.31 7.59
N PRO A 16 -5.07 6.94 7.27
CA PRO A 16 -4.41 5.85 7.97
C PRO A 16 -4.12 6.26 9.41
N MET A 17 -4.10 5.29 10.33
CA MET A 17 -3.68 5.58 11.70
C MET A 17 -2.15 5.70 11.73
N ILE A 18 -1.64 6.91 11.97
CA ILE A 18 -0.22 7.21 12.11
C ILE A 18 0.20 6.94 13.55
N HIS A 19 1.11 5.98 13.77
CA HIS A 19 1.58 5.61 15.10
C HIS A 19 3.01 6.09 15.39
N TYR A 20 3.70 6.63 14.39
CA TYR A 20 5.00 7.25 14.55
C TYR A 20 5.26 8.26 13.44
N ASN A 21 5.87 9.39 13.79
CA ASN A 21 6.32 10.41 12.85
C ASN A 21 7.51 11.17 13.46
N ASP A 22 8.68 11.11 12.84
CA ASP A 22 9.83 11.96 13.18
C ASP A 22 10.26 12.87 12.01
N ILE A 23 9.44 12.99 10.96
CA ILE A 23 9.69 13.88 9.82
C ILE A 23 9.52 15.34 10.26
N PRO A 24 10.58 16.18 10.18
CA PRO A 24 10.52 17.58 10.55
C PRO A 24 9.54 18.37 9.66
N GLU A 25 8.92 19.40 10.24
CA GLU A 25 8.04 20.29 9.47
C GLU A 25 8.78 20.99 8.32
N THR A 26 10.08 21.26 8.47
CA THR A 26 10.93 21.87 7.43
C THR A 26 10.99 21.02 6.17
N GLU A 27 11.03 19.69 6.30
CA GLU A 27 11.04 18.76 5.16
C GLU A 27 9.69 18.70 4.43
N THR A 28 8.62 19.15 5.10
CA THR A 28 7.24 19.00 4.61
C THR A 28 6.57 20.33 4.35
N ALA A 29 7.29 21.45 4.52
CA ALA A 29 6.78 22.80 4.37
C ALA A 29 6.19 23.06 2.97
N ALA A 30 6.81 22.50 1.92
CA ALA A 30 6.34 22.57 0.54
C ALA A 30 5.29 21.49 0.17
N MET A 31 4.90 20.63 1.12
CA MET A 31 4.04 19.46 0.91
C MET A 31 2.69 19.64 1.64
N PRO A 32 1.76 20.45 1.13
CA PRO A 32 0.54 20.82 1.85
C PRO A 32 -0.32 19.60 2.22
N TYR A 33 -0.43 18.59 1.35
CA TYR A 33 -1.17 17.37 1.68
C TYR A 33 -0.52 16.54 2.79
N PHE A 34 0.80 16.60 2.92
CA PHE A 34 1.51 15.91 3.99
C PHE A 34 1.26 16.58 5.34
N GLY A 35 1.30 17.91 5.38
CA GLY A 35 0.90 18.68 6.57
C GLY A 35 -0.54 18.38 6.99
N LYS A 36 -1.47 18.31 6.03
CA LYS A 36 -2.87 17.91 6.28
C LYS A 36 -2.99 16.48 6.81
N LEU A 37 -2.21 15.55 6.25
CA LEU A 37 -2.18 14.15 6.67
C LEU A 37 -1.71 14.03 8.13
N ILE A 38 -0.62 14.70 8.51
CA ILE A 38 -0.11 14.70 9.90
C ILE A 38 -1.15 15.30 10.86
N LYS A 39 -1.83 16.39 10.46
CA LYS A 39 -2.87 17.04 11.26
C LYS A 39 -4.17 16.25 11.35
N GLY A 40 -4.29 15.13 10.62
CA GLY A 40 -5.51 14.33 10.58
C GLY A 40 -6.68 15.03 9.90
N GLU A 41 -6.42 15.97 8.98
CA GLU A 41 -7.47 16.62 8.21
C GLU A 41 -8.16 15.62 7.27
N ILE A 42 -9.46 15.84 7.03
CA ILE A 42 -10.28 14.96 6.20
C ILE A 42 -10.76 15.73 4.97
N PRO A 43 -10.66 15.17 3.75
CA PRO A 43 -11.27 15.77 2.57
C PRO A 43 -12.80 15.86 2.72
N THR A 44 -13.33 17.08 2.85
CA THR A 44 -14.76 17.35 3.02
C THR A 44 -15.48 17.67 1.72
N LEU A 45 -14.74 18.07 0.68
CA LEU A 45 -15.29 18.44 -0.63
C LEU A 45 -15.05 17.34 -1.67
N PRO A 46 -15.99 17.12 -2.61
CA PRO A 46 -15.78 16.21 -3.72
C PRO A 46 -14.68 16.73 -4.67
N PRO A 47 -14.00 15.84 -5.43
CA PRO A 47 -14.24 14.39 -5.52
C PRO A 47 -13.72 13.60 -4.30
N PHE A 48 -14.50 12.62 -3.83
CA PHE A 48 -14.13 11.74 -2.71
C PHE A 48 -13.21 10.56 -3.10
N ILE A 49 -12.53 10.70 -4.23
CA ILE A 49 -11.58 9.75 -4.78
C ILE A 49 -10.34 10.52 -5.23
N SER A 50 -9.17 9.91 -5.09
CA SER A 50 -7.93 10.44 -5.63
C SER A 50 -7.27 9.45 -6.57
N ARG A 51 -6.55 9.99 -7.55
CA ARG A 51 -5.74 9.25 -8.50
C ARG A 51 -4.40 9.95 -8.61
N GLY A 52 -3.35 9.24 -8.23
CA GLY A 52 -1.98 9.71 -8.33
C GLY A 52 -1.11 8.73 -9.09
N SER A 53 0.12 9.12 -9.33
CA SER A 53 1.15 8.19 -9.77
C SER A 53 2.51 8.62 -9.24
N ILE A 54 3.37 7.63 -9.01
CA ILE A 54 4.80 7.82 -8.77
C ILE A 54 5.58 7.03 -9.82
N ARG A 55 6.85 7.36 -10.00
CA ARG A 55 7.75 6.61 -10.88
C ARG A 55 8.87 6.08 -10.01
N THR A 56 9.12 4.78 -10.09
CA THR A 56 10.20 4.18 -9.32
C THR A 56 11.54 4.70 -9.82
N GLU A 57 12.46 4.89 -8.88
CA GLU A 57 13.84 5.18 -9.19
C GLU A 57 14.54 3.93 -9.72
N ASN A 58 14.73 3.83 -11.04
CA ASN A 58 15.49 2.76 -11.67
C ASN A 58 16.08 3.25 -13.01
N ALA A 59 17.41 3.30 -13.12
CA ALA A 59 18.11 3.75 -14.32
C ALA A 59 17.90 2.82 -15.53
N GLY A 60 17.62 1.53 -15.31
CA GLY A 60 17.42 0.53 -16.37
C GLY A 60 15.97 0.35 -16.84
N GLY A 61 15.00 1.03 -16.20
CA GLY A 61 13.58 0.88 -16.52
C GLY A 61 12.66 1.34 -15.40
N PRO A 62 12.34 2.64 -15.29
CA PRO A 62 11.45 3.15 -14.26
C PRO A 62 10.02 2.63 -14.45
N VAL A 63 9.42 2.10 -13.39
CA VAL A 63 8.04 1.61 -13.39
C VAL A 63 7.11 2.73 -12.91
N THR A 64 6.07 3.01 -13.70
CA THR A 64 4.97 3.88 -13.23
C THR A 64 4.07 3.10 -12.30
N VAL A 65 3.93 3.59 -11.07
CA VAL A 65 2.99 3.06 -10.09
C VAL A 65 1.82 4.01 -9.98
N HIS A 66 0.62 3.53 -10.29
CA HIS A 66 -0.61 4.26 -10.10
C HIS A 66 -1.18 4.02 -8.71
N ILE A 67 -1.62 5.10 -8.07
CA ILE A 67 -2.22 5.07 -6.75
C ILE A 67 -3.67 5.51 -6.89
N TYR A 68 -4.58 4.68 -6.41
CA TYR A 68 -6.00 4.94 -6.37
C TYR A 68 -6.43 4.98 -4.92
N SER A 69 -7.14 6.02 -4.51
CA SER A 69 -7.72 6.04 -3.18
C SER A 69 -9.13 6.57 -3.17
N LYS A 70 -9.86 6.20 -2.12
CA LYS A 70 -11.18 6.73 -1.80
C LYS A 70 -11.25 7.04 -0.31
N SER A 71 -12.03 8.06 0.03
CA SER A 71 -12.38 8.35 1.42
C SER A 71 -13.61 7.58 1.87
N GLU A 72 -13.87 7.62 3.17
CA GLU A 72 -15.08 7.09 3.80
C GLU A 72 -16.37 7.66 3.18
N THR A 73 -16.34 8.94 2.77
CA THR A 73 -17.48 9.65 2.17
C THR A 73 -17.82 9.17 0.76
N SER A 74 -16.86 8.56 0.07
CA SER A 74 -17.11 7.95 -1.24
C SER A 74 -18.14 6.84 -1.12
N LYS A 75 -18.98 6.65 -2.14
CA LYS A 75 -19.95 5.53 -2.23
C LYS A 75 -19.49 4.41 -3.15
N TYR A 76 -18.25 4.49 -3.67
CA TYR A 76 -17.71 3.53 -4.61
C TYR A 76 -16.99 2.41 -3.88
N GLU A 77 -17.16 1.16 -4.33
CA GLU A 77 -16.20 0.11 -3.99
C GLU A 77 -14.94 0.25 -4.88
N ILE A 78 -13.78 -0.12 -4.36
CA ILE A 78 -12.49 0.19 -5.00
C ILE A 78 -12.23 -0.66 -6.26
N TYR A 79 -12.76 -1.88 -6.32
CA TYR A 79 -12.40 -2.83 -7.37
C TYR A 79 -13.05 -2.48 -8.70
N LYS A 80 -14.37 -2.47 -8.79
CA LYS A 80 -15.08 -2.30 -10.07
C LYS A 80 -15.25 -0.83 -10.44
N LYS A 81 -15.65 0.02 -9.50
CA LYS A 81 -15.99 1.43 -9.72
C LYS A 81 -14.75 2.31 -9.83
N ILE A 82 -13.60 1.87 -9.31
CA ILE A 82 -12.33 2.61 -9.43
C ILE A 82 -11.35 1.83 -10.29
N ILE A 83 -10.83 0.69 -9.85
CA ILE A 83 -9.74 -0.04 -10.54
C ILE A 83 -10.15 -0.54 -11.94
N VAL A 84 -11.24 -1.28 -12.09
CA VAL A 84 -11.67 -1.80 -13.42
C VAL A 84 -12.00 -0.67 -14.38
N ARG A 85 -12.66 0.40 -13.90
CA ARG A 85 -12.95 1.58 -14.72
C ARG A 85 -11.67 2.31 -15.15
N ALA A 86 -10.70 2.39 -14.26
CA ALA A 86 -9.40 3.00 -14.50
C ALA A 86 -8.56 2.21 -15.50
N LEU A 87 -8.48 0.89 -15.34
CA LEU A 87 -7.68 0.00 -16.18
C LEU A 87 -8.35 -0.35 -17.50
N LYS A 88 -9.69 -0.24 -17.58
CA LYS A 88 -10.51 -0.68 -18.72
C LYS A 88 -10.20 -2.14 -19.12
N LYS A 89 -9.90 -2.99 -18.14
CA LYS A 89 -9.52 -4.40 -18.30
C LYS A 89 -10.31 -5.28 -17.34
N THR A 90 -10.47 -6.55 -17.69
CA THR A 90 -10.87 -7.57 -16.74
C THR A 90 -9.75 -7.79 -15.71
N ILE A 91 -10.13 -8.01 -14.46
CA ILE A 91 -9.19 -8.36 -13.38
C ILE A 91 -9.57 -9.70 -12.74
N LYS A 92 -8.57 -10.49 -12.37
CA LYS A 92 -8.70 -11.67 -11.50
C LYS A 92 -8.36 -11.26 -10.08
N VAL A 93 -9.26 -11.47 -9.13
CA VAL A 93 -9.14 -11.00 -7.74
C VAL A 93 -8.88 -12.17 -6.80
N TRP A 94 -7.82 -12.05 -6.00
CA TRP A 94 -7.54 -12.85 -4.81
C TRP A 94 -7.83 -12.00 -3.57
N SER A 95 -8.84 -12.39 -2.81
CA SER A 95 -9.26 -11.69 -1.60
C SER A 95 -10.27 -12.53 -0.82
N ARG A 96 -10.31 -12.38 0.50
CA ARG A 96 -11.44 -12.87 1.31
C ARG A 96 -12.73 -12.23 0.80
N ARG A 97 -13.85 -12.97 0.93
CA ARG A 97 -15.16 -12.53 0.38
C ARG A 97 -16.27 -12.63 1.41
N ASP A 98 -17.21 -11.69 1.33
CA ASP A 98 -18.50 -11.74 2.04
C ASP A 98 -19.58 -12.45 1.22
N ASN A 99 -19.22 -12.94 0.02
CA ASN A 99 -20.09 -13.56 -0.98
C ASN A 99 -21.25 -12.66 -1.48
N LYS A 100 -21.29 -11.37 -1.12
CA LYS A 100 -22.33 -10.41 -1.52
C LYS A 100 -21.99 -9.74 -2.85
N LEU A 101 -20.72 -9.38 -3.08
CA LEU A 101 -20.28 -8.89 -4.39
C LEU A 101 -20.14 -10.06 -5.36
N LYS A 102 -20.85 -9.99 -6.48
CA LYS A 102 -20.75 -10.97 -7.57
C LYS A 102 -19.88 -10.41 -8.69
N GLY A 103 -19.22 -11.31 -9.43
CA GLY A 103 -18.60 -10.94 -10.71
C GLY A 103 -19.64 -10.29 -11.62
N ASP A 104 -19.32 -9.14 -12.20
CA ASP A 104 -20.19 -8.51 -13.19
C ASP A 104 -19.73 -8.87 -14.60
N CYS A 105 -20.64 -9.47 -15.36
CA CYS A 105 -20.41 -9.83 -16.76
C CYS A 105 -21.16 -8.97 -17.78
N ARG A 106 -21.88 -7.93 -17.33
CA ARG A 106 -22.80 -7.16 -18.18
C ARG A 106 -22.10 -6.22 -19.17
N VAL A 107 -20.83 -5.87 -18.95
CA VAL A 107 -20.03 -5.02 -19.87
C VAL A 107 -18.93 -5.87 -20.47
N SER A 108 -18.88 -5.97 -21.80
CA SER A 108 -17.83 -6.71 -22.51
C SER A 108 -16.43 -6.18 -22.12
N GLN A 109 -15.51 -7.10 -21.81
CA GLN A 109 -14.10 -6.85 -21.46
C GLN A 109 -13.81 -6.00 -20.20
N ARG A 110 -14.76 -5.88 -19.25
CA ARG A 110 -14.54 -5.18 -17.96
C ARG A 110 -15.09 -5.98 -16.78
N HIS A 111 -14.63 -7.22 -16.67
CA HIS A 111 -15.13 -8.19 -15.70
C HIS A 111 -14.31 -8.22 -14.42
N ILE A 112 -14.94 -8.69 -13.34
CA ILE A 112 -14.22 -9.19 -12.17
C ILE A 112 -14.36 -10.71 -12.18
N ARG A 113 -13.22 -11.40 -12.28
CA ARG A 113 -13.10 -12.83 -12.09
C ARG A 113 -12.53 -13.09 -10.71
N LEU A 114 -13.02 -14.11 -10.04
CA LEU A 114 -12.57 -14.46 -8.70
C LEU A 114 -11.61 -15.64 -8.81
N ILE A 115 -10.45 -15.55 -8.16
CA ILE A 115 -9.53 -16.68 -8.06
C ILE A 115 -10.11 -17.67 -7.04
N THR A 116 -10.09 -18.94 -7.40
CA THR A 116 -10.53 -20.05 -6.54
C THR A 116 -9.40 -20.41 -5.58
N SER A 117 -9.76 -20.69 -4.33
CA SER A 117 -8.82 -21.19 -3.31
C SER A 117 -8.92 -22.71 -3.24
N PRO A 118 -7.79 -23.44 -3.04
CA PRO A 118 -6.42 -22.95 -2.93
C PRO A 118 -5.83 -22.46 -4.27
N ALA A 119 -4.80 -21.64 -4.21
CA ALA A 119 -4.00 -21.24 -5.37
C ALA A 119 -2.51 -21.35 -5.06
N SER A 120 -1.66 -21.33 -6.09
CA SER A 120 -0.21 -21.37 -5.93
C SER A 120 0.44 -20.09 -6.47
N VAL A 121 1.42 -19.57 -5.73
CA VAL A 121 2.30 -18.47 -6.14
C VAL A 121 3.73 -19.00 -6.14
N SER A 122 4.32 -19.14 -7.32
CA SER A 122 5.69 -19.68 -7.48
C SER A 122 5.90 -21.05 -6.81
N GLY A 123 4.90 -21.94 -6.86
CA GLY A 123 4.97 -23.26 -6.22
C GLY A 123 4.55 -23.28 -4.74
N HIS A 124 4.34 -22.12 -4.12
CA HIS A 124 3.85 -22.02 -2.74
C HIS A 124 2.33 -21.97 -2.70
N ASN A 125 1.71 -22.93 -2.00
CA ASN A 125 0.26 -22.97 -1.84
C ASN A 125 -0.22 -21.88 -0.87
N THR A 126 -1.26 -21.15 -1.26
CA THR A 126 -1.95 -20.18 -0.43
C THR A 126 -3.45 -20.50 -0.33
N ASN A 127 -4.03 -20.17 0.82
CA ASN A 127 -5.45 -20.33 1.12
C ASN A 127 -6.01 -18.99 1.63
N LEU A 128 -7.19 -18.60 1.14
CA LEU A 128 -7.87 -17.36 1.53
C LEU A 128 -8.15 -17.27 3.04
N GLU A 129 -8.27 -18.40 3.74
CA GLU A 129 -8.53 -18.43 5.18
C GLU A 129 -7.34 -17.91 5.99
N LEU A 130 -6.12 -18.19 5.55
CA LEU A 130 -4.88 -17.79 6.22
C LEU A 130 -4.14 -16.68 5.47
N ASP A 131 -4.74 -16.08 4.45
CA ASP A 131 -4.13 -15.00 3.66
C ASP A 131 -4.78 -13.65 4.00
N GLU A 132 -3.98 -12.73 4.54
CA GLU A 132 -4.42 -11.36 4.91
C GLU A 132 -4.32 -10.38 3.72
N THR A 133 -3.90 -10.86 2.55
CA THR A 133 -3.72 -10.03 1.37
C THR A 133 -4.99 -9.86 0.57
N SER A 134 -5.03 -8.78 -0.19
CA SER A 134 -6.03 -8.57 -1.24
C SER A 134 -5.31 -7.98 -2.44
N TRP A 135 -5.35 -8.71 -3.54
CA TRP A 135 -4.68 -8.33 -4.76
C TRP A 135 -5.46 -8.74 -6.00
N ALA A 136 -5.13 -8.13 -7.13
CA ALA A 136 -5.71 -8.45 -8.41
C ALA A 136 -4.67 -8.39 -9.52
N VAL A 137 -4.90 -9.18 -10.57
CA VAL A 137 -4.09 -9.14 -11.79
C VAL A 137 -4.96 -8.87 -13.01
N SER A 138 -4.44 -8.16 -14.01
CA SER A 138 -5.17 -7.97 -15.28
C SER A 138 -5.27 -9.25 -16.09
N ASP A 139 -6.36 -9.41 -16.84
CA ASP A 139 -6.58 -10.50 -17.77
C ASP A 139 -7.18 -9.97 -19.09
N PRO A 140 -6.40 -9.87 -20.20
CA PRO A 140 -4.97 -10.16 -20.32
C PRO A 140 -4.08 -8.99 -19.84
N GLY A 141 -2.81 -9.30 -19.57
CA GLY A 141 -1.75 -8.33 -19.29
C GLY A 141 -0.95 -8.66 -18.04
N ASN A 142 0.02 -7.80 -17.74
CA ASN A 142 0.97 -7.95 -16.63
C ASN A 142 0.75 -6.87 -15.55
N ILE A 143 -0.48 -6.45 -15.28
CA ILE A 143 -0.75 -5.48 -14.22
C ILE A 143 -1.01 -6.24 -12.92
N PHE A 144 -0.35 -5.83 -11.84
CA PHE A 144 -0.63 -6.24 -10.48
C PHE A 144 -1.19 -5.08 -9.67
N CYS A 145 -2.22 -5.37 -8.88
CA CYS A 145 -2.88 -4.42 -8.00
C CYS A 145 -2.84 -4.96 -6.58
N HIS A 146 -2.23 -4.25 -5.64
CA HIS A 146 -2.50 -4.43 -4.22
C HIS A 146 -3.69 -3.55 -3.81
N ILE A 147 -4.61 -4.09 -3.02
CA ILE A 147 -5.74 -3.38 -2.44
C ILE A 147 -5.75 -3.66 -0.94
N ASP A 148 -5.89 -2.61 -0.11
CA ASP A 148 -5.85 -2.75 1.35
C ASP A 148 -7.19 -3.20 1.99
N LYS A 149 -8.27 -3.20 1.20
CA LYS A 149 -9.59 -3.67 1.59
C LYS A 149 -9.94 -4.98 0.88
N PRO A 150 -10.61 -5.92 1.58
CA PRO A 150 -11.08 -7.14 0.95
C PRO A 150 -12.24 -6.89 -0.02
N TYR A 151 -12.54 -7.87 -0.87
CA TYR A 151 -13.63 -7.81 -1.84
C TYR A 151 -15.01 -8.03 -1.19
N PHE A 152 -15.41 -7.09 -0.33
CA PHE A 152 -16.68 -7.08 0.41
C PHE A 152 -17.61 -5.98 -0.09
N LYS A 153 -18.93 -6.14 0.08
CA LYS A 153 -19.93 -5.11 -0.23
C LYS A 153 -19.85 -3.92 0.73
N GLU A 154 -19.54 -4.18 2.00
CA GLU A 154 -19.59 -3.19 3.08
C GLU A 154 -18.44 -2.16 3.05
N GLN A 155 -17.50 -2.29 2.11
CA GLN A 155 -16.43 -1.30 1.90
C GLN A 155 -16.90 0.01 1.23
N ALA A 156 -18.15 0.08 0.75
CA ALA A 156 -18.62 1.22 -0.03
C ALA A 156 -18.50 2.55 0.72
N LYS A 157 -18.64 2.55 2.06
CA LYS A 157 -18.47 3.71 2.95
C LYS A 157 -17.23 3.56 3.86
N GLU A 158 -16.17 2.98 3.33
CA GLU A 158 -14.88 2.86 4.01
C GLU A 158 -13.77 3.41 3.12
N PRO A 159 -12.71 3.99 3.70
CA PRO A 159 -11.51 4.34 2.96
C PRO A 159 -10.84 3.10 2.38
N SER A 160 -10.18 3.26 1.23
CA SER A 160 -9.39 2.19 0.61
C SER A 160 -8.30 2.75 -0.31
N LEU A 161 -7.17 2.07 -0.32
CA LEU A 161 -6.00 2.30 -1.14
C LEU A 161 -5.80 1.14 -2.13
N GLY A 162 -5.53 1.49 -3.38
CA GLY A 162 -5.11 0.57 -4.44
C GLY A 162 -3.79 1.03 -5.05
N ILE A 163 -2.79 0.13 -5.08
CA ILE A 163 -1.47 0.37 -5.66
C ILE A 163 -1.33 -0.53 -6.87
N VAL A 164 -1.10 0.06 -8.03
CA VAL A 164 -1.18 -0.62 -9.32
C VAL A 164 0.08 -0.38 -10.14
N ALA A 165 0.75 -1.45 -10.52
CA ALA A 165 1.98 -1.39 -11.30
C ALA A 165 2.01 -2.51 -12.35
N GLY A 166 2.74 -2.28 -13.44
CA GLY A 166 3.15 -3.38 -14.32
C GLY A 166 4.17 -4.26 -13.60
N VAL A 167 4.02 -5.59 -13.67
CA VAL A 167 5.05 -6.52 -13.17
C VAL A 167 6.13 -6.70 -14.22
N ALA A 168 7.39 -6.57 -13.79
CA ALA A 168 8.58 -6.62 -14.64
C ALA A 168 9.25 -8.01 -14.67
N GLY A 169 8.62 -9.04 -14.09
CA GLY A 169 9.19 -10.38 -14.02
C GLY A 169 8.30 -11.36 -13.28
N ASN A 170 8.82 -12.58 -13.12
CA ASN A 170 8.17 -13.64 -12.36
C ASN A 170 8.51 -13.53 -10.87
N TRP A 171 7.60 -14.01 -10.02
CA TRP A 171 7.87 -14.19 -8.59
C TRP A 171 9.01 -15.19 -8.39
N GLN A 172 9.85 -14.93 -7.39
CA GLN A 172 10.97 -15.78 -7.00
C GLN A 172 10.99 -15.91 -5.48
N ASP A 173 11.60 -16.98 -4.98
CA ASP A 173 11.83 -17.18 -3.56
C ASP A 173 12.76 -16.09 -3.02
N GLY A 174 12.46 -15.60 -1.82
CA GLY A 174 13.32 -14.65 -1.11
C GLY A 174 14.65 -15.30 -0.70
N ALA A 175 15.73 -14.50 -0.67
CA ALA A 175 17.05 -14.98 -0.28
C ALA A 175 17.14 -15.47 1.18
N ALA A 176 16.27 -14.97 2.06
CA ALA A 176 16.13 -15.42 3.44
C ALA A 176 14.67 -15.27 3.90
N ALA A 177 14.32 -15.96 4.98
CA ALA A 177 13.00 -15.87 5.59
C ALA A 177 12.70 -14.45 6.09
N ILE A 178 11.45 -13.99 5.96
CA ILE A 178 11.07 -12.62 6.35
C ILE A 178 11.16 -12.36 7.86
N ASN A 179 11.26 -13.41 8.69
CA ASN A 179 11.30 -13.28 10.14
C ASN A 179 12.72 -13.13 10.71
N VAL A 180 13.77 -13.19 9.88
CA VAL A 180 15.14 -12.90 10.31
C VAL A 180 15.47 -11.42 10.11
N ASP A 181 16.51 -10.91 10.76
CA ASP A 181 16.86 -9.49 10.76
C ASP A 181 17.83 -9.08 9.64
N ARG A 182 18.19 -10.02 8.74
CA ARG A 182 19.17 -9.81 7.66
C ARG A 182 18.99 -10.82 6.53
N GLY A 183 19.61 -10.53 5.39
CA GLY A 183 19.64 -11.45 4.23
C GLY A 183 18.41 -11.38 3.32
N HIS A 184 17.47 -10.46 3.57
CA HIS A 184 16.36 -10.18 2.67
C HIS A 184 16.11 -8.68 2.50
N SER A 185 15.37 -8.32 1.46
CA SER A 185 15.15 -6.93 1.03
C SER A 185 14.47 -6.06 2.11
N PHE A 186 13.50 -6.60 2.85
CA PHE A 186 12.77 -5.82 3.86
C PHE A 186 13.54 -5.56 5.15
N ALA A 187 14.47 -6.44 5.56
CA ALA A 187 15.37 -6.13 6.66
C ALA A 187 16.24 -4.93 6.30
N LYS A 188 16.76 -4.91 5.06
CA LYS A 188 17.54 -3.78 4.53
C LYS A 188 16.71 -2.51 4.40
N ALA A 189 15.53 -2.60 3.77
CA ALA A 189 14.66 -1.44 3.55
C ALA A 189 14.19 -0.77 4.86
N LEU A 190 14.12 -1.52 5.96
CA LEU A 190 13.68 -1.04 7.26
C LEU A 190 14.82 -0.73 8.22
N GLU A 191 16.09 -0.89 7.83
CA GLU A 191 17.24 -0.79 8.74
C GLU A 191 17.26 0.54 9.52
N HIS A 192 16.90 1.64 8.86
CA HIS A 192 16.85 2.99 9.45
C HIS A 192 15.48 3.35 10.07
N VAL A 193 14.49 2.46 9.93
CA VAL A 193 13.19 2.53 10.59
C VAL A 193 13.25 1.84 11.96
N VAL A 194 13.94 0.70 12.02
CA VAL A 194 14.15 -0.12 13.23
C VAL A 194 15.37 0.32 14.06
N GLY A 195 16.33 1.01 13.43
CA GLY A 195 17.48 1.63 14.07
C GLY A 195 17.39 3.16 14.15
N THR A 196 18.35 3.78 14.84
CA THR A 196 18.51 5.24 14.85
C THR A 196 19.45 5.65 13.72
N HIS A 197 19.02 6.60 12.90
CA HIS A 197 19.86 7.23 11.89
C HIS A 197 19.60 8.74 11.90
N ALA A 198 20.66 9.55 11.93
CA ALA A 198 20.51 10.99 12.12
C ALA A 198 19.76 11.64 10.95
N GLN A 199 20.05 11.16 9.74
CA GLN A 199 19.59 11.73 8.47
C GLN A 199 18.40 11.02 7.82
N ILE A 200 17.85 9.98 8.47
CA ILE A 200 16.67 9.29 7.94
C ILE A 200 15.51 9.56 8.88
N LYS A 201 14.42 10.07 8.31
CA LYS A 201 13.17 10.37 8.99
C LYS A 201 12.06 9.57 8.35
N PHE A 202 11.03 9.23 9.11
CA PHE A 202 9.94 8.43 8.61
C PHE A 202 8.63 8.67 9.35
N LEU A 203 7.55 8.35 8.66
CA LEU A 203 6.20 8.25 9.18
C LEU A 203 5.72 6.83 9.00
N ALA A 204 5.32 6.19 10.10
CA ALA A 204 4.76 4.84 10.09
C ALA A 204 3.26 4.88 10.42
N TYR A 205 2.49 4.16 9.63
CA TYR A 205 1.04 4.07 9.78
C TYR A 205 0.58 2.62 9.72
N ASN A 206 -0.39 2.26 10.56
CA ASN A 206 -0.91 0.90 10.67
C ASN A 206 -2.25 0.94 11.42
N ASN A 207 -3.27 0.27 10.91
CA ASN A 207 -4.56 0.18 11.61
C ASN A 207 -4.55 -0.78 12.81
N VAL A 208 -3.54 -1.65 12.90
CA VAL A 208 -3.23 -2.48 14.07
C VAL A 208 -1.76 -2.22 14.42
N PRO A 209 -1.43 -1.03 14.95
CA PRO A 209 -0.05 -0.64 15.21
C PRO A 209 0.59 -1.46 16.34
N PRO A 210 1.92 -1.59 16.37
CA PRO A 210 2.61 -2.23 17.48
C PRO A 210 2.38 -1.47 18.78
N ARG A 211 2.16 -2.21 19.87
CA ARG A 211 2.07 -1.68 21.25
C ARG A 211 0.96 -0.65 21.51
N VAL A 212 0.05 -0.41 20.57
CA VAL A 212 -1.12 0.46 20.77
C VAL A 212 -2.40 -0.37 20.60
N PRO A 213 -2.98 -0.87 21.70
CA PRO A 213 -4.19 -1.70 21.63
C PRO A 213 -5.43 -0.86 21.32
N LYS A 214 -6.46 -1.50 20.75
CA LYS A 214 -7.83 -0.96 20.59
C LYS A 214 -7.94 0.33 19.76
N VAL A 215 -7.11 0.49 18.73
CA VAL A 215 -7.27 1.58 17.75
C VAL A 215 -8.63 1.49 17.06
N LYS A 216 -9.35 2.61 17.02
CA LYS A 216 -10.60 2.76 16.25
C LYS A 216 -10.30 3.48 14.95
N THR A 217 -10.27 2.75 13.85
CA THR A 217 -10.15 3.32 12.50
C THR A 217 -10.92 2.46 11.50
N LYS A 218 -11.40 3.09 10.42
CA LYS A 218 -11.99 2.39 9.27
C LYS A 218 -10.96 2.11 8.17
N SER A 219 -9.78 2.73 8.27
CA SER A 219 -8.65 2.48 7.37
C SER A 219 -8.06 1.11 7.61
N ASN A 220 -7.69 0.42 6.53
CA ASN A 220 -6.90 -0.82 6.60
C ASN A 220 -5.43 -0.58 6.22
N SER A 221 -5.09 0.63 5.80
CA SER A 221 -3.79 0.94 5.22
C SER A 221 -2.68 0.80 6.27
N LYS A 222 -1.58 0.17 5.86
CA LYS A 222 -0.34 0.07 6.65
C LYS A 222 0.88 0.32 5.79
N GLY A 223 1.91 0.91 6.36
CA GLY A 223 3.10 1.26 5.62
C GLY A 223 4.02 2.22 6.35
N VAL A 224 5.10 2.58 5.65
CA VAL A 224 6.12 3.51 6.11
C VAL A 224 6.52 4.42 4.96
N ILE A 225 6.55 5.73 5.21
CA ILE A 225 7.17 6.72 4.32
C ILE A 225 8.52 7.04 4.93
N ILE A 226 9.59 6.86 4.17
CA ILE A 226 10.97 7.09 4.58
C ILE A 226 11.52 8.23 3.73
N LEU A 227 12.18 9.18 4.37
CA LEU A 227 12.79 10.36 3.77
C LEU A 227 14.24 10.48 4.24
N SER A 228 15.13 10.85 3.33
CA SER A 228 16.46 11.31 3.66
C SER A 228 16.50 12.82 3.79
N THR A 229 17.14 13.34 4.84
CA THR A 229 17.32 14.80 5.05
C THR A 229 18.65 15.31 4.52
N ASN A 230 19.50 14.42 4.01
CA ASN A 230 20.80 14.76 3.40
C ASN A 230 20.85 14.51 1.89
N ALA A 231 19.77 14.00 1.31
CA ALA A 231 19.68 13.62 -0.10
C ALA A 231 18.21 13.66 -0.54
N ASP A 232 17.97 13.86 -1.82
CA ASP A 232 16.63 13.85 -2.41
C ASP A 232 16.11 12.43 -2.61
N ALA A 233 16.08 11.65 -1.54
CA ALA A 233 15.74 10.23 -1.57
C ALA A 233 14.54 9.95 -0.66
N ALA A 234 13.57 9.22 -1.19
CA ALA A 234 12.43 8.75 -0.43
C ALA A 234 12.03 7.33 -0.82
N ALA A 235 11.50 6.58 0.15
CA ALA A 235 10.93 5.27 -0.09
C ALA A 235 9.56 5.16 0.54
N TRP A 236 8.68 4.41 -0.11
CA TRP A 236 7.36 4.08 0.39
C TRP A 236 7.19 2.58 0.50
N ILE A 237 6.97 2.11 1.73
CA ILE A 237 6.65 0.74 2.03
C ILE A 237 5.15 0.62 2.29
N VAL A 238 4.50 -0.36 1.66
CA VAL A 238 3.10 -0.72 1.91
C VAL A 238 3.03 -2.19 2.23
N HIS A 239 2.29 -2.54 3.28
CA HIS A 239 2.20 -3.92 3.73
C HIS A 239 0.86 -4.27 4.35
N THR A 240 0.65 -5.57 4.58
CA THR A 240 -0.55 -6.11 5.24
C THR A 240 -0.34 -6.49 6.70
N VAL A 241 0.92 -6.53 7.17
CA VAL A 241 1.32 -7.10 8.48
C VAL A 241 0.84 -6.24 9.67
N PRO A 242 -0.04 -6.75 10.55
CA PRO A 242 -0.38 -6.15 11.84
C PRO A 242 0.83 -6.09 12.78
N GLY A 243 0.93 -5.06 13.61
CA GLY A 243 1.97 -4.94 14.64
C GLY A 243 3.39 -4.71 14.10
N PHE A 244 3.53 -4.30 12.84
CA PHE A 244 4.81 -4.16 12.15
C PHE A 244 4.88 -2.84 11.35
N PRO A 245 6.09 -2.26 11.14
CA PRO A 245 7.30 -2.50 11.94
C PRO A 245 7.18 -1.81 13.31
N ILE A 246 8.09 -2.12 14.24
CA ILE A 246 8.20 -1.37 15.50
C ILE A 246 9.23 -0.23 15.30
N PRO A 247 8.81 1.04 15.32
CA PRO A 247 9.71 2.18 15.13
C PRO A 247 10.85 2.21 16.17
N LYS A 248 12.08 2.48 15.71
CA LYS A 248 13.29 2.65 16.53
C LYS A 248 13.54 1.51 17.52
N THR A 249 13.09 0.31 17.18
CA THR A 249 13.32 -0.93 17.93
C THR A 249 13.84 -1.97 16.95
N ALA A 250 14.77 -2.83 17.39
CA ALA A 250 15.35 -3.91 16.58
C ALA A 250 14.29 -4.68 15.76
N TYR A 251 14.70 -5.13 14.56
CA TYR A 251 13.83 -5.85 13.64
C TYR A 251 13.13 -7.01 14.35
N THR A 252 11.80 -6.92 14.44
CA THR A 252 10.97 -7.88 15.16
C THR A 252 9.79 -8.26 14.29
N TRP A 253 9.76 -9.52 13.85
CA TRP A 253 8.61 -10.07 13.13
C TRP A 253 7.51 -10.51 14.11
N PRO A 254 6.24 -10.14 13.90
CA PRO A 254 5.14 -10.60 14.75
C PRO A 254 4.92 -12.12 14.55
N ALA A 255 5.24 -12.93 15.56
CA ALA A 255 5.18 -14.40 15.45
C ALA A 255 3.80 -14.95 15.04
N ALA A 256 2.70 -14.30 15.46
CA ALA A 256 1.34 -14.68 15.07
C ALA A 256 1.05 -14.53 13.57
N GLU A 257 1.89 -13.78 12.85
CA GLU A 257 1.75 -13.47 11.44
C GLU A 257 2.60 -14.40 10.56
N THR A 258 3.45 -15.26 11.14
CA THR A 258 4.26 -16.24 10.39
C THR A 258 3.41 -17.30 9.68
N ALA A 259 2.28 -17.69 10.27
CA ALA A 259 1.38 -18.68 9.69
C ALA A 259 0.42 -18.10 8.64
N LYS A 260 0.55 -16.81 8.31
CA LYS A 260 -0.39 -16.09 7.43
C LYS A 260 0.29 -15.56 6.18
N GLY A 261 -0.47 -15.49 5.09
CA GLY A 261 -0.08 -14.83 3.86
C GLY A 261 -0.06 -13.31 4.03
N HIS A 262 1.05 -12.68 3.67
CA HIS A 262 1.21 -11.23 3.68
C HIS A 262 1.87 -10.73 2.40
N LEU A 263 1.61 -9.45 2.10
CA LEU A 263 2.23 -8.74 1.00
C LEU A 263 2.98 -7.54 1.56
N LEU A 264 4.20 -7.34 1.07
CA LEU A 264 5.00 -6.16 1.33
C LEU A 264 5.51 -5.63 -0.01
N LEU A 265 5.35 -4.33 -0.23
CA LEU A 265 5.82 -3.60 -1.40
C LEU A 265 6.77 -2.50 -0.91
N CYS A 266 7.93 -2.36 -1.55
CA CYS A 266 8.87 -1.27 -1.31
C CYS A 266 9.08 -0.51 -2.62
N LEU A 267 8.83 0.79 -2.60
CA LEU A 267 8.87 1.65 -3.77
C LEU A 267 9.83 2.81 -3.51
N THR A 268 10.98 2.82 -4.17
CA THR A 268 11.88 3.98 -4.17
C THR A 268 11.32 5.07 -5.08
N ILE A 269 11.21 6.29 -4.57
CA ILE A 269 10.63 7.44 -5.26
C ILE A 269 11.78 8.24 -5.89
N SER A 270 11.71 8.49 -7.21
CA SER A 270 12.78 9.19 -7.94
C SER A 270 13.05 10.61 -7.43
N GLU A 271 14.32 11.01 -7.41
CA GLU A 271 14.81 12.34 -6.99
C GLU A 271 14.04 13.52 -7.64
N THR A 272 13.78 13.44 -8.96
CA THR A 272 13.02 14.45 -9.72
C THR A 272 11.57 14.64 -9.22
N GLN A 273 11.06 13.70 -8.43
CA GLN A 273 9.71 13.70 -7.87
C GLN A 273 9.62 14.36 -6.50
N ILE A 274 10.75 14.54 -5.82
CA ILE A 274 10.86 15.11 -4.47
C ILE A 274 11.09 16.62 -4.54
N ASN A 275 12.01 17.07 -5.41
CA ASN A 275 12.49 18.47 -5.42
C ASN A 275 12.01 19.38 -6.53
N ALA A 276 11.20 18.90 -7.47
CA ALA A 276 10.52 19.84 -8.35
C ALA A 276 9.47 20.56 -7.48
N ILE A 277 9.77 21.80 -7.09
CA ILE A 277 8.92 22.86 -6.52
C ILE A 277 8.63 23.87 -7.64
#